data_AF-A0A5E4IVN0-F1
#
_entry.id   AF-A0A5E4IVN0-F1
#
_cell.length_a   1.000
_cell.length_b   1.000
_cell.length_c   1.000
_cell.angle_alpha   90.00
_cell.angle_beta   90.00
_cell.angle_gamma   90.00
#
_symmetry.space_group_name_H-M   'P 1'
#
loop_
_entity.id
_entity.type
_entity.pdbx_description
1 polymer ?
#
loop_
_entity_poly.entity_id
_entity_poly.type
_entity_poly.pdbx_seq_one_letter_code
_entity_poly.pdbx_strand_id
1 'polypeptide(L)'
;MGLGESDKTLCQGIDELAEMGVLPVLRAVYPHPLRIGEVEMTRPSPERLLALSRHLKRTLEKNDLRGDLAQTGCYRCTGCDLTPDRDL
;
A
#
# COMPACT_ATOMS: atom_id res chain seq x y z
N MET A 1 4.19 -4.23 3.61
CA MET A 1 5.34 -4.28 2.67
C MET A 1 6.64 -4.27 3.45
N GLY A 2 7.50 -5.25 3.24
CA GLY A 2 8.82 -5.39 3.86
C GLY A 2 8.99 -6.66 4.71
N LEU A 3 8.15 -7.69 4.49
CA LEU A 3 8.17 -8.95 5.21
C LEU A 3 8.73 -10.11 4.35
N GLY A 4 9.46 -9.79 3.28
CA GLY A 4 10.02 -10.76 2.34
C GLY A 4 9.18 -10.96 1.07
N GLU A 5 8.07 -10.24 0.90
CA GLU A 5 7.26 -10.36 -0.29
C GLU A 5 7.88 -9.69 -1.53
N SER A 6 7.66 -10.33 -2.69
CA SER A 6 8.10 -9.82 -3.99
C SER A 6 7.14 -8.75 -4.53
N ASP A 7 7.62 -7.89 -5.44
CA ASP A 7 6.77 -6.89 -6.10
C ASP A 7 5.65 -7.53 -6.91
N LYS A 8 5.93 -8.67 -7.55
CA LYS A 8 4.91 -9.44 -8.27
C LYS A 8 3.76 -9.84 -7.33
N THR A 9 4.09 -10.39 -6.17
CA THR A 9 3.09 -10.82 -5.18
C THR A 9 2.28 -9.64 -4.66
N LEU A 10 2.93 -8.50 -4.41
CA LEU A 10 2.24 -7.28 -3.98
C LEU A 10 1.29 -6.75 -5.04
N CYS A 11 1.73 -6.63 -6.29
CA CYS A 11 0.87 -6.17 -7.38
C CYS A 11 -0.32 -7.10 -7.59
N GLN A 12 -0.11 -8.42 -7.57
CA GLN A 12 -1.20 -9.40 -7.67
C GLN A 12 -2.24 -9.22 -6.55
N GLY A 13 -1.80 -9.07 -5.30
CA GLY A 13 -2.71 -8.83 -4.18
C GLY A 13 -3.45 -7.49 -4.28
N ILE A 14 -2.80 -6.44 -4.81
CA ILE A 14 -3.45 -5.16 -5.09
C ILE A 14 -4.56 -5.34 -6.13
N ASP A 15 -4.24 -6.02 -7.23
CA ASP A 15 -5.16 -6.27 -8.34
C ASP A 15 -6.38 -7.07 -7.86
N GLU A 16 -6.16 -8.19 -7.16
CA GLU A 16 -7.21 -9.05 -6.61
C GLU A 16 -8.15 -8.30 -5.67
N LEU A 17 -7.60 -7.51 -4.74
CA LEU A 17 -8.43 -6.76 -3.78
C LEU A 17 -9.25 -5.66 -4.48
N ALA A 18 -8.65 -4.94 -5.42
CA ALA A 18 -9.35 -3.89 -6.14
C ALA A 18 -10.46 -4.45 -7.04
N GLU A 19 -10.24 -5.61 -7.67
CA GLU A 19 -11.26 -6.32 -8.45
C GLU A 19 -12.46 -6.76 -7.59
N MET A 20 -12.25 -6.99 -6.28
CA MET A 20 -13.32 -7.25 -5.31
C MET A 20 -14.05 -5.97 -4.83
N GLY A 21 -13.64 -4.78 -5.29
CA GLY A 21 -14.17 -3.50 -4.85
C GLY A 21 -13.58 -2.97 -3.54
N VAL A 22 -12.49 -3.56 -3.06
CA VAL A 22 -11.79 -3.11 -1.84
C VAL A 22 -10.84 -1.97 -2.18
N LEU A 23 -10.71 -0.99 -1.28
CA LEU A 23 -9.66 0.05 -1.33
C LEU A 23 -8.41 -0.44 -0.57
N PRO A 24 -7.36 -0.96 -1.24
CA PRO A 24 -6.19 -1.52 -0.57
C PRO A 24 -5.31 -0.43 0.04
N VAL A 25 -4.67 -0.71 1.18
CA VAL A 25 -3.73 0.21 1.84
C VAL A 25 -2.34 -0.40 1.83
N LEU A 26 -1.37 0.35 1.32
CA LEU A 26 0.03 -0.06 1.25
C LEU A 26 0.82 0.49 2.44
N ARG A 27 0.94 -0.33 3.48
CA ARG A 27 1.74 0.00 4.68
C ARG A 27 3.16 -0.55 4.60
N ALA A 28 4.14 0.33 4.69
CA ALA A 28 5.53 -0.06 4.91
C ALA A 28 5.73 -0.59 6.34
N VAL A 29 6.47 -1.68 6.50
CA VAL A 29 6.84 -2.15 7.84
C VAL A 29 7.72 -1.13 8.54
N TYR A 30 7.57 -1.08 9.87
CA TYR A 30 8.42 -0.30 10.75
C TYR A 30 9.08 -1.26 11.75
N PRO A 31 10.38 -1.57 11.58
CA PRO A 31 11.09 -2.44 12.51
C PRO A 31 11.11 -1.86 13.91
N HIS A 32 10.40 -2.52 14.84
CA HIS A 32 10.36 -2.08 16.23
C HIS A 32 11.67 -2.50 16.94
N PRO A 33 12.37 -1.58 17.63
CA PRO A 33 13.66 -1.90 18.26
C PRO A 33 13.61 -3.07 19.25
N LEU A 34 12.48 -3.23 19.95
CA LEU A 34 12.29 -4.33 20.91
C LEU A 34 12.06 -5.71 20.28
N ARG A 35 11.92 -5.81 18.95
CA ARG A 35 11.65 -7.08 18.25
C ARG A 35 12.75 -7.47 17.26
N ILE A 36 13.92 -6.83 17.39
CA ILE A 36 15.09 -7.14 16.56
C ILE A 36 15.47 -8.62 16.77
N GLY A 37 15.62 -9.36 15.67
CA GLY A 37 15.98 -10.78 15.68
C GLY A 37 14.82 -11.75 15.89
N GLU A 38 13.61 -11.27 16.23
CA GLU A 38 12.42 -12.13 16.30
C GLU A 38 11.73 -12.32 14.95
N VAL A 39 11.74 -11.27 14.12
CA VAL A 39 11.06 -11.25 12.83
C VAL A 39 11.93 -10.49 11.84
N GLU A 40 12.20 -11.12 10.69
CA GLU A 40 12.87 -10.48 9.57
C GLU A 40 11.91 -9.47 8.93
N MET A 41 12.26 -8.18 9.04
CA MET A 41 11.50 -7.10 8.43
C MET A 41 12.43 -6.01 7.95
N THR A 42 12.28 -5.64 6.68
CA THR A 42 13.08 -4.60 6.04
C THR A 42 12.14 -3.58 5.43
N ARG A 43 12.23 -2.33 5.90
CA ARG A 43 11.44 -1.25 5.33
C ARG A 43 11.80 -1.08 3.85
N PRO A 44 10.83 -1.10 2.92
CA PRO A 44 11.08 -0.88 1.50
C PRO A 44 11.71 0.51 1.24
N SER A 45 12.47 0.62 0.15
CA SER A 45 13.02 1.92 -0.29
C SER A 45 11.90 2.87 -0.73
N PRO A 46 12.12 4.20 -0.66
CA PRO A 46 11.15 5.19 -1.14
C PRO A 46 10.71 4.97 -2.59
N GLU A 47 11.64 4.57 -3.47
CA GLU A 47 11.38 4.32 -4.89
C GLU A 47 10.43 3.15 -5.08
N ARG A 48 10.64 2.07 -4.31
CA ARG A 48 9.75 0.90 -4.32
C ARG A 48 8.35 1.26 -3.82
N LEU A 49 8.26 2.05 -2.75
CA LEU A 49 6.97 2.55 -2.24
C LEU A 49 6.22 3.36 -3.30
N LEU A 50 6.90 4.31 -3.95
CA LEU A 50 6.31 5.14 -5.01
C LEU A 50 5.89 4.30 -6.23
N ALA A 51 6.70 3.31 -6.62
CA ALA A 51 6.37 2.42 -7.73
C ALA A 51 5.09 1.62 -7.46
N LEU A 52 4.98 1.03 -6.27
CA LEU A 52 3.80 0.27 -5.84
C LEU A 52 2.57 1.17 -5.66
N SER A 53 2.71 2.37 -5.11
CA SER A 53 1.60 3.31 -4.99
C SER A 53 1.09 3.80 -6.35
N ARG A 54 1.97 3.97 -7.35
CA ARG A 54 1.56 4.23 -8.74
C ARG A 54 0.84 3.05 -9.37
N HIS A 55 1.24 1.81 -9.05
CA HIS A 55 0.50 0.62 -9.48
C HIS A 55 -0.88 0.57 -8.86
N LEU A 56 -0.98 0.83 -7.55
CA LEU A 56 -2.26 0.95 -6.86
C LEU A 56 -3.16 2.00 -7.53
N LYS A 57 -2.65 3.21 -7.83
CA LYS A 57 -3.43 4.26 -8.52
C LYS A 57 -4.08 3.75 -9.81
N ARG A 58 -3.28 3.18 -10.71
CA ARG A 58 -3.77 2.64 -11.99
C ARG A 58 -4.82 1.54 -11.79
N THR A 59 -4.66 0.75 -10.73
CA THR A 59 -5.56 -0.36 -10.43
C THR A 59 -6.89 0.14 -9.87
N LEU A 60 -6.88 1.16 -9.01
CA LEU A 60 -8.09 1.83 -8.54
C LEU A 60 -8.85 2.46 -9.71
N GLU A 61 -8.15 3.20 -10.58
CA GLU A 61 -8.71 3.81 -11.80
C GLU A 61 -9.33 2.75 -12.72
N LYS A 62 -8.64 1.62 -12.95
CA LYS A 62 -9.14 0.51 -13.78
C LYS A 62 -10.45 -0.08 -13.24
N ASN A 63 -10.65 -0.07 -11.92
CA ASN A 63 -11.80 -0.68 -11.25
C ASN A 63 -12.86 0.35 -10.80
N ASP A 64 -12.80 1.59 -11.30
CA ASP A 64 -13.69 2.71 -10.91
C ASP A 64 -13.76 2.95 -9.38
N LEU A 65 -12.67 2.67 -8.67
CA LEU A 65 -12.56 2.87 -7.24
C LEU A 65 -12.00 4.28 -6.94
N ARG A 66 -12.69 5.00 -6.06
CA ARG A 66 -12.41 6.39 -5.73
C ARG A 66 -12.01 6.54 -4.27
N GLY A 67 -10.72 6.44 -4.01
CA GLY A 67 -10.15 6.59 -2.68
C GLY A 67 -10.23 8.02 -2.13
N ASP A 68 -10.24 9.02 -3.01
CA ASP A 68 -10.41 10.43 -2.63
C ASP A 68 -11.77 10.74 -1.98
N LEU A 69 -12.80 9.96 -2.30
CA LEU A 69 -14.15 10.08 -1.74
C LEU A 69 -14.30 9.41 -0.37
N ALA A 70 -13.29 8.68 0.12
CA ALA A 70 -13.36 8.04 1.42
C ALA A 70 -13.55 9.05 2.56
N GLN A 71 -14.58 8.83 3.38
CA GLN A 71 -14.94 9.72 4.49
C GLN A 71 -14.22 9.39 5.80
N THR A 72 -13.62 8.20 5.91
CA THR A 72 -12.93 7.70 7.11
C THR A 72 -11.76 6.77 6.74
N GLY A 73 -10.98 6.35 7.74
CA GLY A 73 -9.87 5.41 7.58
C GLY A 73 -8.61 6.02 6.94
N CYS A 74 -7.71 5.14 6.48
CA CYS A 74 -6.38 5.54 5.98
C CYS A 74 -6.46 6.49 4.77
N TYR A 75 -7.37 6.20 3.83
CA TYR A 75 -7.60 7.05 2.64
C TYR A 75 -8.07 8.47 3.00
N ARG A 76 -8.79 8.63 4.11
CA ARG A 76 -9.20 9.97 4.58
C ARG A 76 -8.08 10.68 5.33
N CYS A 77 -7.32 9.97 6.16
CA CYS A 77 -6.35 10.59 7.06
C CYS A 77 -4.98 10.83 6.44
N THR A 78 -4.60 10.07 5.41
CA THR A 78 -3.32 10.15 4.67
C THR A 78 -2.08 10.19 5.58
N GLY A 79 -2.19 9.67 6.81
CA GLY A 79 -1.20 9.92 7.85
C GLY A 79 -0.01 8.97 7.81
N CYS A 80 -0.27 7.68 7.71
CA CYS A 80 0.77 6.65 7.80
C CYS A 80 1.13 6.01 6.45
N ASP A 81 0.27 6.16 5.46
CA ASP A 81 0.32 5.44 4.19
C ASP A 81 0.02 6.43 3.05
N LEU A 82 0.62 6.19 1.88
CA LEU A 82 0.34 6.98 0.68
C LEU A 82 -1.06 6.62 0.14
N THR A 83 -1.88 7.63 -0.05
CA THR A 83 -3.20 7.55 -0.68
C THR A 83 -3.09 8.07 -2.11
N PRO A 84 -3.06 7.20 -3.14
CA PRO A 84 -2.69 7.62 -4.49
C PRO A 84 -3.60 8.67 -5.14
N ASP A 85 -4.88 8.74 -4.75
CA ASP A 85 -5.81 9.73 -5.27
C ASP A 85 -5.65 11.12 -4.62
N ARG A 86 -4.76 11.25 -3.62
CA ARG A 86 -4.53 12.50 -2.86
C ARG A 86 -3.07 12.92 -2.85
N ASP A 87 -2.17 11.97 -2.65
CA ASP A 87 -0.74 12.22 -2.39
C ASP A 87 0.15 12.10 -3.65
N LEU A 88 -0.38 11.54 -4.75
CA LEU A 88 0.33 11.29 -6.02
C LEU A 88 -0.33 11.98 -7.21
#